data_AF-A0A9Q6I243-F1
#
_entry.id   AF-A0A9Q6I243-F1
#
_cell.length_a   1.000
_cell.length_b   1.000
_cell.length_c   1.000
_cell.angle_alpha   90.00
_cell.angle_beta   90.00
_cell.angle_gamma   90.00
#
_symmetry.space_group_name_H-M   'P 1'
#
loop_
_entity.id
_entity.type
_entity.pdbx_description
1 polymer ?
#
loop_
_entity_poly.entity_id
_entity_poly.type
_entity_poly.pdbx_seq_one_letter_code
_entity_poly.pdbx_strand_id
1 'polypeptide(L)'
;MESEKYFQGYSSRLGDHLFPGEDFYDREACHFVSELLARHGGVSTPQAFLILLETFTPEMVQHKIDNPDWSTERTVSRWENMTKKLIRQRTEQRFGAELAAAHSSGQK
;
A
#
# COMPACT_ATOMS: atom_id res chain seq x y z
N MET A 1 27.18 -1.01 -16.15
CA MET A 1 27.19 -1.39 -14.72
C MET A 1 26.02 -0.63 -14.12
N GLU A 2 24.85 -1.27 -14.01
CA GLU A 2 23.71 -0.61 -13.38
C GLU A 2 23.98 -0.57 -11.87
N SER A 3 24.09 0.63 -11.33
CA SER A 3 24.13 0.85 -9.89
C SER A 3 22.84 0.30 -9.28
N GLU A 4 22.95 -0.62 -8.32
CA GLU A 4 21.80 -1.10 -7.57
C GLU A 4 21.04 0.09 -6.99
N LYS A 5 19.79 0.29 -7.43
CA LYS A 5 18.94 1.35 -6.91
C LYS A 5 18.48 0.94 -5.51
N TYR A 6 18.97 1.67 -4.50
CA TYR A 6 18.50 1.53 -3.13
C TYR A 6 17.19 2.30 -2.96
N PHE A 7 16.11 1.58 -2.67
CA PHE A 7 14.83 2.20 -2.30
C PHE A 7 14.85 2.60 -0.84
N GLN A 8 14.29 3.79 -0.54
CA GLN A 8 14.20 4.26 0.84
C GLN A 8 13.31 3.33 1.66
N GLY A 9 13.79 2.91 2.84
CA GLY A 9 12.95 2.21 3.82
C GLY A 9 11.95 3.17 4.46
N TYR A 10 10.67 2.80 4.46
CA TYR A 10 9.61 3.55 5.15
C TYR A 10 9.03 2.70 6.28
N SER A 11 8.65 3.35 7.38
CA SER A 11 7.94 2.73 8.51
C SER A 11 6.75 3.58 8.92
N SER A 12 5.64 2.96 9.28
CA SER A 12 4.46 3.65 9.76
C SER A 12 3.70 2.80 10.76
N ARG A 13 3.14 3.44 11.80
CA ARG A 13 2.31 2.75 12.79
C ARG A 13 1.11 2.04 12.16
N LEU A 14 0.53 2.61 11.10
CA LEU A 14 -0.58 1.97 10.39
C LEU A 14 -0.11 0.72 9.62
N GLY A 15 1.05 0.79 8.95
CA GLY A 15 1.68 -0.36 8.31
C GLY A 15 1.92 -1.49 9.30
N ASP A 16 2.60 -1.19 10.42
CA ASP A 16 2.87 -2.17 11.49
C ASP A 16 1.59 -2.78 12.07
N HIS A 17 0.55 -1.95 12.21
CA HIS A 17 -0.73 -2.36 12.77
C HIS A 17 -1.55 -3.25 11.81
N LEU A 18 -1.51 -2.97 10.51
CA LEU A 18 -2.18 -3.80 9.49
C LEU A 18 -1.39 -5.07 9.16
N PHE A 19 -0.06 -5.02 9.29
CA PHE A 19 0.86 -6.06 8.85
C PHE A 19 1.89 -6.40 9.93
N PRO A 20 1.46 -7.02 11.05
CA PRO A 20 2.38 -7.44 12.11
C PRO A 20 3.16 -8.73 11.74
N GLY A 21 2.83 -9.37 10.62
CA GLY A 21 3.45 -10.62 10.18
C GLY A 21 4.87 -10.43 9.65
N GLU A 22 5.65 -11.50 9.70
CA GLU A 22 7.04 -11.51 9.23
C GLU A 22 7.23 -12.12 7.85
N ASP A 23 6.17 -12.61 7.22
CA ASP A 23 6.27 -13.18 5.87
C ASP A 23 6.57 -12.11 4.82
N PHE A 24 7.04 -12.56 3.66
CA PHE A 24 7.46 -11.69 2.59
C PHE A 24 6.35 -10.73 2.12
N TYR A 25 5.12 -11.22 1.98
CA TYR A 25 4.01 -10.42 1.46
C TYR A 25 3.51 -9.42 2.50
N ASP A 26 3.51 -9.79 3.78
CA ASP A 26 3.20 -8.87 4.87
C ASP A 26 4.22 -7.75 4.97
N ARG A 27 5.52 -8.07 4.87
CA ARG A 27 6.58 -7.05 4.87
C ARG A 27 6.50 -6.14 3.64
N GLU A 28 6.26 -6.69 2.46
CA GLU A 28 6.08 -5.92 1.22
C GLU A 28 4.88 -4.96 1.34
N ALA A 29 3.74 -5.47 1.83
CA ALA A 29 2.55 -4.66 2.05
C ALA A 29 2.78 -3.56 3.11
N CYS A 30 3.39 -3.90 4.25
CA CYS A 30 3.75 -2.95 5.30
C CYS A 30 4.62 -1.80 4.76
N HIS A 31 5.61 -2.15 3.94
CA HIS A 31 6.50 -1.18 3.33
C HIS A 31 5.74 -0.24 2.39
N PHE A 32 4.86 -0.77 1.52
CA PHE A 32 4.08 0.05 0.58
C PHE A 32 3.04 0.93 1.28
N VAL A 33 2.41 0.46 2.37
CA VAL A 33 1.57 1.31 3.22
C VAL A 33 2.38 2.47 3.79
N SER A 34 3.57 2.16 4.31
CA SER A 34 4.44 3.16 4.93
C SER A 34 4.95 4.18 3.91
N GLU A 35 5.29 3.75 2.69
CA GLU A 35 5.64 4.63 1.58
C GLU A 35 4.47 5.56 1.21
N LEU A 36 3.27 5.00 1.03
CA LEU A 36 2.07 5.76 0.70
C LEU A 36 1.86 6.89 1.70
N LEU A 37 1.90 6.58 3.00
CA LEU A 37 1.69 7.56 4.07
C LEU A 37 2.80 8.61 4.11
N ALA A 38 4.07 8.20 3.97
CA ALA A 38 5.20 9.13 3.97
C ALA A 38 5.10 10.13 2.81
N ARG A 39 4.74 9.68 1.61
CA ARG A 39 4.64 10.52 0.41
C ARG A 39 3.44 11.48 0.44
N HIS A 40 2.39 11.17 1.19
CA HIS A 40 1.16 11.96 1.25
C HIS A 40 0.97 12.72 2.57
N GLY A 41 1.93 12.66 3.50
CA GLY A 41 1.84 13.34 4.80
C GLY A 41 0.87 12.70 5.79
N GLY A 42 0.56 11.41 5.60
CA GLY A 42 -0.40 10.65 6.41
C GLY A 42 -1.83 10.71 5.88
N VAL A 43 -2.76 10.16 6.67
CA VAL A 43 -4.20 10.08 6.37
C VAL A 43 -4.99 10.17 7.66
N SER A 44 -6.13 10.87 7.62
CA SER A 44 -6.97 11.08 8.80
C SER A 44 -8.12 10.08 8.93
N THR A 45 -8.45 9.34 7.87
CA THR A 45 -9.53 8.34 7.87
C THR A 45 -9.18 7.11 7.04
N PRO A 46 -9.75 5.94 7.37
CA PRO A 46 -9.61 4.73 6.54
C PRO A 46 -10.13 4.92 5.11
N GLN A 47 -11.20 5.70 4.92
CA GLN A 47 -11.72 5.99 3.59
C GLN A 47 -10.73 6.82 2.76
N ALA A 48 -10.10 7.85 3.34
CA ALA A 48 -9.08 8.63 2.65
C ALA A 48 -7.86 7.77 2.28
N PHE A 49 -7.47 6.86 3.17
CA PHE A 49 -6.43 5.87 2.89
C PHE A 49 -6.76 4.98 1.69
N LEU A 50 -7.96 4.39 1.64
CA LEU A 50 -8.40 3.54 0.54
C LEU A 50 -8.48 4.30 -0.79
N ILE A 51 -8.83 5.59 -0.77
CA ILE A 51 -8.84 6.43 -1.98
C ILE A 51 -7.41 6.66 -2.49
N LEU A 52 -6.45 6.98 -1.60
CA LEU A 52 -5.05 7.13 -1.99
C LEU A 52 -4.45 5.82 -2.51
N LEU A 53 -4.83 4.69 -1.92
CA LEU A 53 -4.33 3.37 -2.32
C LEU A 53 -4.65 3.03 -3.79
N GLU A 54 -5.80 3.48 -4.31
CA GLU A 54 -6.21 3.18 -5.69
C GLU A 54 -5.32 3.83 -6.74
N THR A 55 -4.86 5.06 -6.51
CA THR A 55 -4.02 5.80 -7.45
C THR A 55 -2.52 5.68 -7.16
N PHE A 56 -2.17 5.00 -6.07
CA PHE A 56 -0.78 4.84 -5.66
C PHE A 56 -0.05 3.77 -6.47
N THR A 57 1.20 4.08 -6.83
CA THR A 57 2.19 3.14 -7.35
C THR A 57 3.46 3.27 -6.50
N PRO A 58 3.89 2.19 -5.80
CA PRO A 58 5.12 2.20 -5.02
C PRO A 58 6.35 2.47 -5.90
N GLU A 59 7.36 3.14 -5.35
CA GLU A 59 8.54 3.54 -6.10
C GLU A 59 9.25 2.35 -6.75
N MET A 60 9.31 1.21 -6.05
CA MET A 60 9.90 -0.03 -6.59
C MET A 60 9.14 -0.52 -7.83
N VAL A 61 7.81 -0.43 -7.82
CA VAL A 61 6.97 -0.87 -8.93
C VAL A 61 7.10 0.12 -10.08
N GLN A 62 7.05 1.42 -9.80
CA GLN A 62 7.24 2.47 -10.81
C GLN A 62 8.61 2.33 -11.48
N HIS A 63 9.68 2.08 -10.71
CA HIS A 63 11.01 1.88 -11.26
C HIS A 63 11.08 0.70 -12.23
N LYS A 64 10.40 -0.41 -11.94
CA LYS A 64 10.31 -1.58 -12.85
C LYS A 64 9.48 -1.30 -14.11
N ILE A 65 8.51 -0.39 -14.03
CA ILE A 65 7.76 0.09 -15.20
C ILE A 65 8.68 0.97 -16.07
N ASP A 66 9.41 1.89 -15.45
CA ASP A 66 10.30 2.83 -16.14
C ASP A 66 11.55 2.14 -16.73
N ASN A 67 11.98 1.03 -16.13
CA ASN A 67 13.18 0.28 -16.49
C ASN A 67 12.79 -1.20 -16.69
N PRO A 68 12.10 -1.53 -17.79
CA PRO A 68 11.51 -2.85 -17.96
C PRO A 68 12.57 -3.93 -18.16
N ASP A 69 12.43 -5.02 -17.42
CA ASP A 69 13.21 -6.24 -17.57
C ASP A 69 12.31 -7.48 -17.59
N TRP A 70 12.90 -8.68 -17.62
CA TRP A 70 12.17 -9.95 -17.65
C TRP A 70 11.23 -10.16 -16.45
N SER A 71 11.41 -9.40 -15.36
CA SER A 71 10.64 -9.51 -14.12
C SER A 71 9.56 -8.43 -13.97
N THR A 72 9.50 -7.46 -14.87
CA THR A 72 8.57 -6.32 -14.78
C THR A 72 7.11 -6.75 -14.71
N GLU A 73 6.66 -7.61 -15.62
CA GLU A 73 5.26 -8.10 -15.63
C GLU A 73 4.90 -8.78 -14.31
N ARG A 74 5.79 -9.63 -13.78
CA ARG A 74 5.59 -10.31 -12.50
C ARG A 74 5.50 -9.32 -11.33
N THR A 75 6.31 -8.28 -11.34
CA THR A 75 6.35 -7.27 -10.27
C THR A 75 5.09 -6.40 -10.28
N VAL A 76 4.71 -5.89 -11.46
CA VAL A 76 3.49 -5.10 -11.63
C VAL A 76 2.25 -5.93 -11.32
N SER A 77 2.19 -7.17 -11.83
CA SER A 77 1.06 -8.07 -11.56
C SER A 77 0.94 -8.40 -10.07
N ARG A 78 2.06 -8.65 -9.36
CA ARG A 78 2.04 -8.87 -7.91
C ARG A 78 1.48 -7.65 -7.17
N TRP A 79 1.93 -6.44 -7.51
CA TRP A 79 1.42 -5.22 -6.93
C TRP A 79 -0.09 -5.07 -7.14
N GLU A 80 -0.55 -5.09 -8.39
CA GLU A 80 -1.95 -4.82 -8.73
C GLU A 80 -2.91 -5.94 -8.28
N ASN A 81 -2.49 -7.20 -8.41
CA ASN A 81 -3.38 -8.34 -8.22
C ASN A 81 -3.28 -9.00 -6.85
N MET A 82 -2.21 -8.75 -6.08
CA MET A 82 -2.00 -9.36 -4.77
C MET A 82 -1.81 -8.31 -3.68
N THR A 83 -0.73 -7.53 -3.73
CA THR A 83 -0.30 -6.69 -2.59
C THR A 83 -1.30 -5.55 -2.34
N LYS A 84 -1.75 -4.84 -3.39
CA LYS A 84 -2.77 -3.78 -3.27
C LYS A 84 -4.10 -4.33 -2.69
N LYS A 85 -4.54 -5.50 -3.16
CA LYS A 85 -5.77 -6.16 -2.68
C LYS A 85 -5.65 -6.59 -1.22
N LEU A 86 -4.49 -7.10 -0.81
CA LEU A 86 -4.22 -7.49 0.57
C LEU A 86 -4.29 -6.26 1.51
N ILE A 87 -3.67 -5.13 1.13
CA ILE A 87 -3.75 -3.87 1.87
C ILE A 87 -5.20 -3.41 2.02
N ARG A 88 -5.96 -3.40 0.91
CA ARG A 88 -7.38 -3.07 0.92
C ARG A 88 -8.16 -3.97 1.90
N GLN A 89 -8.03 -5.29 1.75
CA GLN A 89 -8.74 -6.27 2.56
C GLN A 89 -8.46 -6.09 4.05
N ARG A 90 -7.19 -5.95 4.47
CA ARG A 90 -6.85 -5.77 5.89
C ARG A 90 -7.35 -4.44 6.45
N THR A 91 -7.32 -3.38 5.64
CA THR A 91 -7.87 -2.09 6.03
C THR A 91 -9.37 -2.20 6.26
N GLU A 92 -10.10 -2.81 5.33
CA GLU A 92 -11.56 -3.00 5.44
C GLU A 92 -11.92 -3.90 6.62
N GLN A 93 -11.18 -4.98 6.85
CA GLN A 93 -11.38 -5.86 8.02
C GLN A 93 -11.12 -5.14 9.33
N ARG A 94 -10.08 -4.29 9.39
CA ARG A 94 -9.71 -3.60 10.62
C ARG A 94 -10.62 -2.43 10.95
N PHE A 95 -11.03 -1.68 9.93
CA PHE A 95 -11.76 -0.42 10.07
C PHE A 95 -13.20 -0.50 9.57
N GLY A 96 -13.75 -1.71 9.38
CA GLY A 96 -15.09 -1.89 8.82
C GLY A 96 -16.19 -1.15 9.56
N ALA A 97 -16.09 -1.03 10.89
CA ALA A 97 -17.04 -0.24 11.69
C ALA A 97 -16.97 1.26 11.39
N GLU A 98 -15.76 1.82 11.24
CA GLU A 98 -15.54 3.23 10.91
C GLU A 98 -16.01 3.54 9.47
N LEU A 99 -15.72 2.64 8.54
CA LEU A 99 -16.17 2.73 7.15
C LEU A 99 -17.71 2.70 7.07
N ALA A 100 -18.36 1.76 7.78
CA ALA A 100 -19.81 1.68 7.83
C ALA A 100 -20.46 2.94 8.43
N ALA A 101 -19.89 3.47 9.52
CA ALA A 101 -20.39 4.70 10.16
C ALA A 101 -20.25 5.95 9.27
N ALA A 102 -19.18 6.03 8.47
CA ALA A 102 -18.98 7.10 7.50
C ALA A 102 -20.07 7.07 6.40
N HIS A 103 -20.49 5.88 5.95
CA HIS A 103 -21.58 5.73 4.98
C HIS A 103 -22.94 6.14 5.53
N SER A 104 -23.22 5.88 6.82
CA SER A 104 -24.50 6.27 7.45
C SER A 104 -24.61 7.77 7.74
N SER A 105 -23.47 8.47 7.87
CA SER A 105 -23.44 9.90 8.21
C SER A 105 -23.66 10.83 7.00
N GLY A 106 -23.56 10.32 5.77
CA GLY A 106 -23.81 11.07 4.53
C GLY A 106 -25.25 11.01 4.02
N GLN A 107 -26.18 10.37 4.74
CA GLN A 107 -27.59 10.21 4.35
C GLN A 107 -28.58 11.07 5.17
N LYS A 108 -28.13 12.17 5.79
CA LYS A 108 -29.00 13.12 6.49
C LYS A 108 -29.13 14.44 5.75
#